data_AF-A0A383CDA5-F1
#
_entry.id   AF-A0A383CDA5-F1
#
_cell.length_a   1.000
_cell.length_b   1.000
_cell.length_c   1.000
_cell.angle_alpha   90.00
_cell.angle_beta   90.00
_cell.angle_gamma   90.00
#
_symmetry.space_group_name_H-M   'P 1'
#
loop_
_entity.id
_entity.type
_entity.pdbx_description
1 polymer ?
#
loop_
_entity_poly.entity_id
_entity_poly.type
_entity_poly.pdbx_seq_one_letter_code
_entity_poly.pdbx_strand_id
1 'polypeptide(L)'
;MALYDVVVFDAAGTLIGRDSPDQFEEYFVIAAREAGHVITVDQVRDMGAEIYEDTRKRLGGARMTGPDEARQFWVELYEAVLRTVGVEGDIREGIDRFYDKFQEGHYLEVYSDVLPTLGALQQGQIRMGIL
;
A
#
# COMPACT_ATOMS: atom_id res chain seq x y z
N MET A 1 18.63 -21.82 -23.45
CA MET A 1 19.24 -20.50 -23.32
C MET A 1 18.21 -19.63 -22.60
N ALA A 2 18.53 -19.04 -21.44
CA ALA A 2 17.62 -18.11 -20.80
C ALA A 2 17.50 -16.85 -21.69
N LEU A 3 16.28 -16.34 -21.87
CA LEU A 3 16.02 -15.19 -22.75
C LEU A 3 16.55 -13.87 -22.16
N TYR A 4 16.79 -13.84 -20.84
CA TYR A 4 17.19 -12.68 -20.05
C TYR A 4 18.19 -13.09 -18.96
N ASP A 5 19.18 -12.23 -18.68
CA ASP A 5 20.18 -12.44 -17.62
C ASP A 5 19.81 -11.79 -16.28
N VAL A 6 18.81 -10.91 -16.31
CA VAL A 6 18.34 -10.13 -15.16
C VAL A 6 16.82 -9.98 -15.22
N VAL A 7 16.16 -10.14 -14.08
CA VAL A 7 14.76 -9.77 -13.87
C VAL A 7 14.69 -8.75 -12.72
N VAL A 8 13.99 -7.64 -12.93
CA VAL A 8 13.77 -6.61 -11.91
C VAL A 8 12.28 -6.57 -11.60
N PHE A 9 11.94 -6.66 -10.32
CA PHE A 9 10.57 -6.71 -9.83
C PHE A 9 10.19 -5.38 -9.17
N ASP A 10 8.96 -4.93 -9.42
CA ASP A 10 8.26 -4.14 -8.42
C ASP A 10 7.95 -5.03 -7.21
N ALA A 11 7.88 -4.47 -6.01
CA ALA A 11 7.52 -5.23 -4.81
C ALA A 11 6.00 -5.29 -4.62
N ALA A 12 5.33 -4.13 -4.59
CA ALA A 12 3.93 -4.05 -4.20
C ALA A 12 3.01 -4.57 -5.31
N GLY A 13 2.08 -5.46 -4.98
CA GLY A 13 1.17 -6.08 -5.95
C GLY A 13 1.84 -7.07 -6.92
N THR A 14 3.15 -7.33 -6.74
CA THR A 14 3.91 -8.31 -7.54
C THR A 14 4.53 -9.38 -6.65
N LEU A 15 5.28 -8.99 -5.61
CA LEU A 15 5.91 -9.90 -4.66
C LEU A 15 5.14 -9.96 -3.34
N ILE A 16 4.60 -8.83 -2.90
CA ILE A 16 3.92 -8.66 -1.62
C ILE A 16 2.62 -7.87 -1.78
N GLY A 17 1.63 -8.20 -0.97
CA GLY A 17 0.34 -7.52 -0.96
C GLY A 17 -0.68 -8.29 -0.15
N ARG A 18 -1.96 -8.20 -0.54
CA ARG A 18 -3.03 -9.05 -0.02
C ARG A 18 -3.74 -9.73 -1.17
N ASP A 19 -4.14 -10.98 -0.99
CA ASP A 19 -4.90 -11.73 -2.00
C ASP A 19 -6.39 -11.39 -1.91
N SER A 20 -6.71 -10.12 -2.22
CA SER A 20 -8.05 -9.57 -2.21
C SER A 20 -8.20 -8.55 -3.34
N PRO A 21 -9.31 -8.57 -4.10
CA PRO A 21 -9.57 -7.52 -5.10
C PRO A 21 -9.74 -6.14 -4.47
N ASP A 22 -10.05 -6.08 -3.17
CA ASP A 22 -10.28 -4.86 -2.40
C ASP A 22 -9.09 -4.50 -1.49
N GLN A 23 -7.89 -5.00 -1.80
CA GLN A 23 -6.72 -4.84 -0.92
C GLN A 23 -6.43 -3.38 -0.56
N PHE A 24 -6.72 -2.45 -1.47
CA PHE A 24 -6.46 -1.03 -1.26
C PHE A 24 -7.42 -0.44 -0.22
N GLU A 25 -8.71 -0.70 -0.39
CA GLU A 25 -9.79 -0.30 0.51
C GLU A 25 -9.61 -0.90 1.91
N GLU A 26 -9.17 -2.16 1.98
CA GLU A 26 -8.92 -2.85 3.24
C GLU A 26 -7.83 -2.15 4.08
N TYR A 27 -6.84 -1.51 3.48
CA TYR A 27 -5.84 -0.74 4.25
C TYR A 27 -6.45 0.48 4.94
N PHE A 28 -7.47 1.13 4.37
CA PHE A 28 -8.19 2.20 5.07
C PHE A 28 -8.99 1.66 6.26
N VAL A 29 -9.58 0.47 6.13
CA VAL A 29 -10.27 -0.19 7.25
C VAL A 29 -9.28 -0.50 8.39
N ILE A 30 -8.08 -0.96 8.07
CA ILE A 30 -7.03 -1.21 9.05
C ILE A 30 -6.55 0.10 9.69
N ALA A 31 -6.29 1.14 8.89
CA ALA A 31 -5.89 2.45 9.38
C ALA A 31 -6.94 3.07 10.33
N ALA A 32 -8.23 2.96 9.98
CA ALA A 32 -9.32 3.38 10.85
C ALA A 32 -9.31 2.63 12.18
N ARG A 33 -9.06 1.32 12.16
CA ARG A 33 -8.97 0.50 13.38
C ARG A 33 -7.80 0.90 14.27
N GLU A 34 -6.63 1.19 13.69
CA GLU A 34 -5.47 1.71 14.44
C GLU A 34 -5.73 3.11 15.05
N ALA A 35 -6.66 3.87 14.46
CA ALA A 35 -7.18 5.12 15.00
C ALA A 35 -8.37 4.94 15.97
N GLY A 36 -8.80 3.71 16.26
CA GLY A 36 -9.90 3.43 17.19
C GLY A 36 -11.31 3.51 16.58
N HIS A 37 -11.41 3.51 15.25
CA HIS A 37 -12.67 3.58 14.52
C HIS A 37 -12.98 2.27 13.78
N VAL A 38 -14.25 2.08 13.43
CA VAL A 38 -14.72 0.92 12.66
C VAL A 38 -15.45 1.44 11.43
N ILE A 39 -14.92 1.10 10.26
CA ILE A 39 -15.52 1.34 8.95
C ILE A 39 -15.51 0.04 8.14
N THR A 40 -16.21 0.01 7.01
CA THR A 40 -16.27 -1.13 6.09
C THR A 40 -15.58 -0.83 4.77
N VAL A 41 -15.21 -1.89 4.05
CA VAL A 41 -14.68 -1.79 2.68
C VAL A 41 -15.68 -1.08 1.76
N ASP A 42 -16.98 -1.37 1.88
CA ASP A 42 -18.01 -0.75 1.04
C ASP A 42 -18.10 0.77 1.25
N GLN A 43 -17.98 1.24 2.51
CA GLN A 43 -17.93 2.68 2.80
C GLN A 43 -16.73 3.37 2.13
N VAL A 44 -15.59 2.69 2.07
CA VAL A 44 -14.40 3.20 1.39
C VAL A 44 -14.58 3.15 -0.13
N ARG A 45 -15.12 2.07 -0.68
CA ARG A 45 -15.31 1.89 -2.13
C ARG A 45 -16.23 2.95 -2.73
N ASP A 46 -17.36 3.22 -2.07
CA ASP A 46 -18.38 4.15 -2.57
C ASP A 46 -17.89 5.62 -2.63
N MET A 47 -16.84 5.96 -1.89
CA MET A 47 -16.31 7.33 -1.81
C MET A 47 -14.86 7.44 -2.33
N GLY A 48 -14.11 6.34 -2.37
CA GLY A 48 -12.66 6.32 -2.49
C GLY A 48 -12.13 6.64 -3.88
N ALA A 49 -12.81 6.26 -4.96
CA ALA A 49 -12.28 6.41 -6.32
C ALA A 49 -12.12 7.89 -6.74
N GLU A 50 -13.12 8.73 -6.47
CA GLU A 50 -13.05 10.17 -6.78
C GLU A 50 -12.09 10.90 -5.85
N ILE A 51 -12.12 10.58 -4.55
CA ILE A 51 -11.28 11.22 -3.54
C ILE A 51 -9.82 10.85 -3.69
N TYR A 52 -9.51 9.61 -4.04
CA TYR A 52 -8.15 9.17 -4.31
C TYR A 52 -7.54 9.97 -5.45
N GLU A 53 -8.24 10.07 -6.58
CA GLU A 53 -7.74 10.84 -7.72
C GLU A 53 -7.64 12.33 -7.43
N ASP A 54 -8.62 12.92 -6.75
CA ASP A 54 -8.59 14.35 -6.40
C ASP A 54 -7.52 14.66 -5.35
N THR A 55 -7.36 13.81 -4.34
CA THR A 55 -6.32 13.95 -3.31
C THR A 55 -4.94 13.72 -3.91
N ARG A 56 -4.76 12.71 -4.77
CA ARG A 56 -3.51 12.47 -5.50
C ARG A 56 -3.12 13.65 -6.39
N LYS A 57 -4.09 14.25 -7.09
CA LYS A 57 -3.87 15.47 -7.89
C LYS A 57 -3.53 16.67 -7.01
N ARG A 58 -4.23 16.85 -5.88
CA ARG A 58 -4.06 17.97 -4.94
C ARG A 58 -2.73 17.90 -4.18
N LEU A 59 -2.33 16.71 -3.74
CA LEU A 59 -1.07 16.46 -3.04
C LEU A 59 0.14 16.47 -3.99
N GLY A 60 -0.08 16.80 -5.26
CA GLY A 60 0.94 17.07 -6.25
C GLY A 60 1.36 15.81 -6.97
N GLY A 61 1.15 15.79 -8.29
CA GLY A 61 1.72 14.81 -9.22
C GLY A 61 3.25 14.84 -9.33
N ALA A 62 3.94 15.28 -8.28
CA ALA A 62 5.38 15.22 -8.14
C ALA A 62 5.78 13.82 -7.69
N ARG A 63 6.86 13.28 -8.27
CA ARG A 63 7.52 12.10 -7.71
C ARG A 63 7.83 12.37 -6.24
N MET A 64 7.40 11.49 -5.34
CA MET A 64 7.88 11.47 -3.96
C MET A 64 9.36 11.09 -4.02
N THR A 65 10.25 12.03 -3.74
CA THR A 65 11.70 11.85 -3.92
C THR A 65 12.43 11.47 -2.63
N GLY A 66 11.75 11.56 -1.49
CA GLY A 66 12.29 11.15 -0.19
C GLY A 66 11.27 10.46 0.73
N PRO A 67 11.76 9.75 1.78
CA PRO A 67 10.91 9.07 2.75
C PRO A 67 9.91 10.00 3.47
N ASP A 68 10.34 11.21 3.84
CA ASP A 68 9.47 12.16 4.56
C ASP A 68 8.33 12.68 3.68
N GLU A 69 8.61 12.96 2.41
CA GLU A 69 7.60 13.37 1.42
C GLU A 69 6.59 12.23 1.21
N ALA A 70 7.06 10.99 1.11
CA ALA A 70 6.19 9.83 0.97
C ALA A 70 5.31 9.61 2.19
N ARG A 71 5.88 9.72 3.39
CA ARG A 71 5.12 9.62 4.65
C ARG A 71 4.04 10.70 4.73
N GLN A 72 4.40 11.95 4.45
CA GLN A 72 3.45 13.05 4.47
C GLN A 72 2.29 12.78 3.51
N PHE A 73 2.59 12.41 2.26
CA PHE A 73 1.58 12.10 1.25
C PHE A 73 0.62 11.00 1.73
N TRP A 74 1.15 9.86 2.19
CA TRP A 74 0.33 8.73 2.58
C TRP A 74 -0.54 9.06 3.80
N VAL A 75 0.04 9.67 4.83
CA VAL A 75 -0.72 10.03 6.04
C VAL A 75 -1.83 11.03 5.70
N GLU A 76 -1.57 12.03 4.85
CA GLU A 76 -2.59 12.98 4.40
C GLU A 76 -3.68 12.32 3.53
N LEU A 77 -3.32 11.35 2.70
CA LEU A 77 -4.28 10.59 1.89
C LEU A 77 -5.19 9.74 2.78
N TYR A 78 -4.64 8.98 3.72
CA TYR A 78 -5.42 8.19 4.67
C TYR A 78 -6.34 9.09 5.50
N GLU A 79 -5.83 10.21 6.00
CA GLU A 79 -6.62 11.17 6.77
C GLU A 79 -7.78 11.73 5.93
N ALA A 80 -7.53 12.13 4.68
CA ALA A 80 -8.56 12.67 3.80
C ALA A 80 -9.68 11.65 3.54
N VAL A 81 -9.35 10.43 3.15
CA VAL A 81 -10.35 9.38 2.86
C VAL A 81 -11.14 9.01 4.11
N LEU A 82 -10.46 8.83 5.26
CA LEU A 82 -11.11 8.48 6.52
C LEU A 82 -12.11 9.55 6.98
N ARG A 83 -11.73 10.84 6.88
CA ARG A 83 -12.66 11.92 7.20
C ARG A 83 -13.87 11.94 6.28
N THR A 84 -13.69 11.65 5.00
CA THR A 84 -14.81 11.65 4.06
C THR A 84 -15.80 10.52 4.32
N VAL A 85 -15.35 9.35 4.78
CA VAL A 85 -16.24 8.25 5.19
C VAL A 85 -16.86 8.45 6.59
N GLY A 86 -16.70 9.65 7.18
CA GLY A 86 -17.35 10.05 8.42
C GLY A 86 -16.56 9.74 9.69
N VAL A 87 -15.26 9.47 9.60
CA VAL A 87 -14.41 9.35 10.78
C VAL A 87 -14.12 10.73 11.36
N GLU A 88 -14.58 10.96 12.58
CA GLU A 88 -14.40 12.22 13.34
C GLU A 88 -13.38 12.06 14.47
N GLY A 89 -12.83 13.17 14.94
CA GLY A 89 -11.87 13.21 16.07
C GLY A 89 -10.42 13.36 15.63
N ASP A 90 -9.51 13.18 16.59
CA ASP A 90 -8.06 13.17 16.32
C ASP A 90 -7.61 11.75 15.93
N ILE A 91 -7.45 11.55 14.62
CA ILE A 91 -7.05 10.26 14.03
C ILE A 91 -5.59 10.21 13.62
N ARG A 92 -4.85 11.32 13.76
CA ARG A 92 -3.52 11.48 13.18
C ARG A 92 -2.52 10.47 13.77
N GLU A 93 -2.52 10.35 15.09
CA GLU A 93 -1.64 9.41 15.79
C GLU A 93 -1.92 7.95 15.39
N GLY A 94 -3.19 7.61 15.14
CA GLY A 94 -3.59 6.28 14.67
C GLY A 94 -3.10 5.98 13.26
N ILE A 95 -3.20 6.96 12.35
CA ILE A 95 -2.71 6.83 10.98
C ILE A 95 -1.17 6.76 10.96
N ASP A 96 -0.49 7.55 11.81
CA ASP A 96 0.96 7.49 11.97
C ASP A 96 1.40 6.08 12.43
N ARG A 97 0.75 5.51 13.46
CA ARG A 97 1.02 4.13 13.89
C ARG A 97 0.74 3.09 12.81
N PHE A 98 -0.35 3.25 12.06
CA PHE A 98 -0.66 2.40 10.93
C PHE A 98 0.46 2.44 9.88
N TYR A 99 0.91 3.64 9.50
CA TYR A 99 1.98 3.82 8.53
C TYR A 99 3.28 3.14 8.98
N ASP A 100 3.67 3.32 10.24
CA ASP A 100 4.89 2.71 10.78
C ASP A 100 4.81 1.17 10.72
N LYS A 101 3.69 0.57 11.16
CA LYS A 101 3.46 -0.88 11.06
C LYS A 101 3.40 -1.39 9.62
N PHE A 102 2.87 -0.58 8.70
CA PHE A 102 2.86 -0.91 7.27
C PHE A 102 4.28 -0.98 6.71
N GLN A 103 5.15 -0.02 7.07
CA GLN A 103 6.57 -0.04 6.65
C GLN A 103 7.33 -1.24 7.24
N GLU A 104 6.94 -1.71 8.43
CA GLU A 104 7.47 -2.93 9.04
C GLU A 104 6.89 -4.22 8.41
N GLY A 105 5.94 -4.11 7.47
CA GLY A 105 5.37 -5.24 6.74
C GLY A 105 4.25 -5.99 7.47
N HIS A 106 3.70 -5.43 8.56
CA HIS A 106 2.71 -6.12 9.40
C HIS A 106 1.40 -6.48 8.68
N TYR A 107 1.10 -5.80 7.59
CA TYR A 107 -0.15 -5.98 6.83
C TYR A 107 0.08 -6.55 5.42
N LEU A 108 1.32 -6.94 5.12
CA LEU A 108 1.73 -7.43 3.82
C LEU A 108 2.02 -8.94 3.89
N GLU A 109 1.50 -9.67 2.92
CA GLU A 109 1.76 -11.09 2.75
C GLU A 109 2.59 -11.31 1.48
N VAL A 110 3.44 -12.34 1.48
CA VAL A 110 4.13 -12.78 0.27
C VAL A 110 3.17 -13.65 -0.52
N TYR A 111 2.96 -13.35 -1.81
CA TYR A 111 2.09 -14.18 -2.65
C TYR A 111 2.63 -15.61 -2.75
N SER A 112 1.72 -16.58 -2.75
CA SER A 112 2.07 -18.01 -2.57
C SER A 112 3.02 -18.58 -3.64
N ASP A 113 3.03 -17.98 -4.83
CA ASP A 113 3.84 -18.37 -5.98
C ASP A 113 5.20 -17.64 -6.04
N VAL A 114 5.43 -16.64 -5.19
CA VAL A 114 6.66 -15.83 -5.22
C VAL A 114 7.88 -16.67 -4.85
N LEU A 115 7.88 -17.36 -3.71
CA LEU A 115 9.04 -18.16 -3.30
C LEU A 115 9.39 -19.27 -4.31
N PRO A 116 8.44 -20.05 -4.83
CA PRO A 116 8.71 -20.98 -5.93
C PRO A 116 9.31 -20.30 -7.17
N THR A 117 8.78 -19.15 -7.57
CA THR A 117 9.23 -18.41 -8.77
C THR A 117 10.65 -17.89 -8.61
N LEU A 118 10.97 -17.26 -7.47
CA LEU A 118 12.33 -16.79 -7.17
C LEU A 118 13.32 -17.95 -7.12
N GLY A 119 12.91 -19.10 -6.58
CA GLY A 119 13.72 -20.32 -6.58
C GLY A 119 14.06 -20.83 -7.99
N ALA A 120 13.08 -20.83 -8.90
CA ALA A 120 13.28 -21.23 -10.29
C ALA A 120 14.23 -20.28 -11.05
N LEU A 121 14.10 -18.97 -10.83
CA LEU A 121 15.00 -17.97 -11.43
C LEU A 121 16.43 -18.12 -10.92
N GLN A 122 16.60 -18.35 -9.62
CA GLN A 122 17.92 -18.59 -9.02
C GLN A 122 18.58 -19.86 -9.59
N GLN A 123 17.84 -20.96 -9.74
CA GLN A 123 18.35 -22.19 -10.36
C GLN A 123 18.74 -21.97 -11.83
N GLY A 124 18.02 -21.11 -12.53
CA GLY A 124 18.35 -20.66 -13.88
C GLY A 124 19.55 -19.70 -13.96
N GLN A 125 20.20 -19.40 -12.82
CA GLN A 125 21.30 -18.43 -12.71
C GLN A 125 20.94 -17.02 -13.19
N ILE A 126 19.65 -16.67 -13.15
CA ILE A 126 19.15 -15.35 -13.49
C ILE A 126 19.35 -14.43 -12.29
N ARG A 127 19.94 -13.25 -12.51
CA ARG A 127 20.11 -12.24 -11.46
C ARG A 127 18.78 -11.53 -11.21
N MET A 128 18.48 -11.22 -9.95
CA MET A 128 17.24 -10.60 -9.55
C MET A 128 17.51 -9.25 -8.86
N GLY A 129 16.62 -8.29 -9.06
CA GLY A 129 16.63 -6.99 -8.39
C GLY A 129 15.22 -6.50 -8.07
N ILE A 130 15.12 -5.45 -7.24
CA ILE A 130 13.87 -4.78 -6.89
C ILE A 130 13.98 -3.31 -7.30
N LEU A 131 12.90 -2.72 -7.82
CA LEU A 131 12.79 -1.31 -8.16
C LEU A 131 11.53 -0.69 -7.56
#